data_AF-A0A5H2YV52-F1
#
_entry.id   AF-A0A5H2YV52-F1
#
_cell.length_a   1.000
_cell.length_b   1.000
_cell.length_c   1.000
_cell.angle_alpha   90.00
_cell.angle_beta   90.00
_cell.angle_gamma   90.00
#
_symmetry.space_group_name_H-M   'P 1'
#
loop_
_entity.id
_entity.type
_entity.pdbx_description
1 polymer ?
#
loop_
_entity_poly.entity_id
_entity_poly.type
_entity_poly.pdbx_seq_one_letter_code
_entity_poly.pdbx_strand_id
1 'polypeptide(L)'
;MSGETEVLALLDGEHAALTLYTPLDALFAEYRKLRADIEQIASYVAGASDVMCYFLTGAQKERSIGNYTATTLFAAGPAIRSLDAAFWSRAMKLTDVLDLMPAEARNEWSRQIRAHETPPFEPDSVRATLQTMIANRAQFFADRVEGLFFNLSDHHATNSPEGFYKRMIISRMRTYFGSFCHERCNFVHDLRCVIAKFFGRGEPPAIITTRVLETIHQAGEFGVWHELDGGAIRVRLYKIGTCHLEVHPDIAYRLNMVLAWRNPAAIPARFRKVPAKEKVDRPLHHGLIPFDIISGIGEGLFSPDGRRVFFPSPVSVRVAEFMRRHGGRQDESSWQFDYDFGTALHEAERTGRIPEVAST
;
A
#
# COMPACT_ATOMS: atom_id res chain seq x y z
N MET A 1 7.11 1.07 -26.00
CA MET A 1 6.48 2.38 -25.74
C MET A 1 7.55 3.31 -25.20
N SER A 2 7.55 4.61 -25.55
CA SER A 2 8.55 5.52 -24.95
C SER A 2 8.20 5.74 -23.48
N GLY A 3 9.19 6.01 -22.62
CA GLY A 3 8.95 6.25 -21.18
C GLY A 3 8.03 7.44 -20.91
N GLU A 4 7.92 8.37 -21.85
CA GLU A 4 6.97 9.48 -21.83
C GLU A 4 5.52 9.01 -22.03
N THR A 5 5.27 8.05 -22.93
CA THR A 5 3.94 7.47 -23.13
C THR A 5 3.44 6.70 -21.90
N GLU A 6 4.33 6.03 -21.15
CA GLU A 6 3.95 5.32 -19.91
C GLU A 6 3.59 6.28 -18.77
N VAL A 7 4.33 7.38 -18.61
CA VAL A 7 3.98 8.41 -17.62
C VAL A 7 2.65 9.08 -17.99
N LEU A 8 2.47 9.44 -19.27
CA LEU A 8 1.20 10.02 -19.74
C LEU A 8 0.02 9.05 -19.56
N ALA A 9 0.20 7.76 -19.85
CA ALA A 9 -0.84 6.75 -19.63
C ALA A 9 -1.23 6.61 -18.14
N LEU A 10 -0.26 6.74 -17.22
CA LEU A 10 -0.54 6.78 -15.78
C LEU A 10 -1.35 8.03 -15.41
N LEU A 11 -1.15 9.13 -16.12
CA LEU A 11 -1.85 10.41 -15.91
C LEU A 11 -3.21 10.47 -16.64
N ASP A 12 -3.46 9.64 -17.67
CA ASP A 12 -4.69 9.70 -18.48
C ASP A 12 -5.90 9.02 -17.81
N GLY A 13 -6.79 9.83 -17.22
CA GLY A 13 -7.92 9.43 -16.37
C GLY A 13 -9.18 8.88 -17.04
N GLU A 14 -9.30 8.94 -18.37
CA GLU A 14 -10.59 8.71 -19.06
C GLU A 14 -11.06 7.24 -19.08
N HIS A 15 -10.15 6.26 -19.11
CA HIS A 15 -10.51 4.84 -19.23
C HIS A 15 -11.02 4.22 -17.92
N ALA A 16 -10.81 4.85 -16.76
CA ALA A 16 -11.21 4.31 -15.47
C ALA A 16 -12.69 4.58 -15.11
N ALA A 17 -13.28 5.67 -15.62
CA ALA A 17 -14.59 6.15 -15.17
C ALA A 17 -15.78 5.29 -15.65
N LEU A 18 -15.70 4.71 -16.85
CA LEU A 18 -16.80 3.91 -17.43
C LEU A 18 -16.90 2.51 -16.82
N THR A 19 -15.79 1.96 -16.32
CA THR A 19 -15.69 0.58 -15.80
C THR A 19 -16.28 0.43 -14.38
N LEU A 20 -16.61 1.53 -13.71
CA LEU A 20 -17.03 1.56 -12.30
C LEU A 20 -18.54 1.56 -12.09
N TYR A 21 -19.35 1.77 -13.13
CA TYR A 21 -20.79 1.91 -12.98
C TYR A 21 -21.45 0.64 -12.42
N THR A 22 -21.15 -0.53 -12.99
CA THR A 22 -21.76 -1.80 -12.59
C THR A 22 -21.38 -2.24 -11.16
N PRO A 23 -20.09 -2.18 -10.73
CA PRO A 23 -19.73 -2.48 -9.35
C PRO A 23 -20.35 -1.53 -8.32
N LEU A 24 -20.50 -0.24 -8.65
CA LEU A 24 -21.12 0.73 -7.75
C LEU A 24 -22.63 0.49 -7.58
N ASP A 25 -23.34 0.09 -8.64
CA ASP A 25 -24.77 -0.22 -8.55
C ASP A 25 -25.07 -1.38 -7.61
N ALA A 26 -24.26 -2.44 -7.67
CA ALA A 26 -24.35 -3.56 -6.73
C ALA A 26 -24.10 -3.09 -5.29
N LEU A 27 -23.12 -2.20 -5.09
CA LEU A 27 -22.80 -1.63 -3.79
C LEU A 27 -23.95 -0.77 -3.24
N PHE A 28 -24.60 0.04 -4.07
CA PHE A 28 -25.77 0.82 -3.65
C PHE A 28 -26.97 -0.06 -3.31
N ALA A 29 -27.20 -1.14 -4.05
CA ALA A 29 -28.27 -2.08 -3.74
C ALA A 29 -28.07 -2.76 -2.38
N GLU A 30 -26.84 -3.20 -2.10
CA GLU A 30 -26.48 -3.79 -0.81
C GLU A 30 -26.60 -2.78 0.34
N TYR A 31 -26.11 -1.55 0.13
CA TYR A 31 -26.23 -0.47 1.12
C TYR A 31 -27.68 -0.20 1.51
N ARG A 32 -28.57 -0.05 0.51
CA ARG A 32 -30.01 0.20 0.76
C ARG A 32 -30.65 -0.90 1.57
N LYS A 33 -30.32 -2.16 1.27
CA LYS A 33 -30.83 -3.31 2.03
C LYS A 33 -30.36 -3.25 3.49
N LEU A 34 -29.05 -3.10 3.72
CA LEU A 34 -28.49 -3.07 5.07
C LEU A 34 -28.98 -1.87 5.88
N ARG A 35 -29.16 -0.71 5.25
CA ARG A 35 -29.73 0.47 5.90
C ARG A 35 -31.18 0.23 6.33
N ALA A 36 -32.01 -0.36 5.47
CA ALA A 36 -33.38 -0.73 5.81
C ALA A 36 -33.45 -1.74 6.96
N ASP A 37 -32.55 -2.73 6.96
CA ASP A 37 -32.45 -3.73 8.05
C ASP A 37 -32.07 -3.05 9.38
N ILE A 38 -31.12 -2.11 9.38
CA ILE A 38 -30.75 -1.32 10.56
C ILE A 38 -31.94 -0.53 11.10
N GLU A 39 -32.66 0.18 10.23
CA GLU A 39 -33.82 0.99 10.61
C GLU A 39 -34.95 0.11 11.18
N GLN A 40 -35.21 -1.05 10.59
CA GLN A 40 -36.18 -2.03 11.08
C GLN A 40 -35.82 -2.53 12.48
N ILE A 41 -34.56 -2.91 12.70
CA ILE A 41 -34.09 -3.39 14.01
C ILE A 41 -34.20 -2.27 15.05
N ALA A 42 -33.76 -1.06 14.72
CA ALA A 42 -33.84 0.09 15.62
C ALA A 42 -35.30 0.37 16.02
N SER A 43 -36.23 0.33 15.06
CA SER A 43 -37.66 0.53 15.32
C SER A 43 -38.25 -0.60 16.19
N TYR A 44 -37.90 -1.86 15.93
CA TYR A 44 -38.35 -2.99 16.73
C TYR A 44 -37.88 -2.87 18.18
N VAL A 45 -36.60 -2.57 18.39
CA VAL A 45 -36.02 -2.40 19.73
C VAL A 45 -36.62 -1.22 20.48
N ALA A 46 -36.91 -0.12 19.78
CA ALA A 46 -37.59 1.03 20.38
C ALA A 46 -38.99 0.68 20.89
N GLY A 47 -39.73 -0.18 20.18
CA GLY A 47 -41.05 -0.67 20.58
C GLY A 47 -41.05 -1.76 21.66
N ALA A 48 -39.91 -2.41 21.92
CA ALA A 48 -39.75 -3.51 22.87
C ALA A 48 -38.62 -3.26 23.89
N SER A 49 -38.40 -2.00 24.28
CA SER A 49 -37.22 -1.62 25.07
C SER A 49 -37.21 -2.25 26.47
N ASP A 50 -38.39 -2.48 27.03
CA ASP A 50 -38.66 -3.14 28.30
C ASP A 50 -38.20 -4.61 28.29
N VAL A 51 -38.50 -5.36 27.22
CA VAL A 51 -38.03 -6.74 27.08
C VAL A 51 -36.53 -6.77 26.78
N MET A 52 -36.06 -5.87 25.91
CA MET A 52 -34.65 -5.79 25.52
C MET A 52 -33.72 -5.49 26.69
N CYS A 53 -34.19 -4.86 27.77
CA CYS A 53 -33.37 -4.59 28.94
C CYS A 53 -32.83 -5.86 29.61
N TYR A 54 -33.61 -6.97 29.61
CA TYR A 54 -33.17 -8.23 30.20
C TYR A 54 -31.97 -8.84 29.47
N PHE A 55 -31.91 -8.71 28.14
CA PHE A 55 -30.75 -9.13 27.35
C PHE A 55 -29.50 -8.33 27.73
N LEU A 56 -29.64 -7.01 27.93
CA LEU A 56 -28.53 -6.15 28.32
C LEU A 56 -28.07 -6.43 29.76
N THR A 57 -28.98 -6.64 30.70
CA THR A 57 -28.65 -7.05 32.07
C THR A 57 -27.91 -8.39 32.10
N GLY A 58 -28.36 -9.36 31.31
CA GLY A 58 -27.65 -10.64 31.17
C GLY A 58 -26.25 -10.46 30.58
N ALA A 59 -26.13 -9.68 29.50
CA ALA A 59 -24.85 -9.44 28.86
C ALA A 59 -23.86 -8.66 29.75
N GLN A 60 -24.35 -7.70 30.56
CA GLN A 60 -23.55 -7.02 31.57
C GLN A 60 -22.96 -8.00 32.58
N LYS A 61 -23.74 -8.98 33.04
CA LYS A 61 -23.28 -9.97 34.05
C LYS A 61 -22.27 -10.96 33.47
N GLU A 62 -22.52 -11.45 32.26
CA GLU A 62 -21.72 -12.52 31.64
C GLU A 62 -20.47 -12.01 30.89
N ARG A 63 -20.52 -10.78 30.37
CA ARG A 63 -19.48 -10.24 29.47
C ARG A 63 -18.90 -8.91 29.94
N SER A 64 -19.23 -8.46 31.15
CA SER A 64 -18.75 -7.20 31.74
C SER A 64 -18.97 -5.99 30.83
N ILE A 65 -20.08 -5.99 30.10
CA ILE A 65 -20.45 -4.89 29.20
C ILE A 65 -20.90 -3.69 30.06
N GLY A 66 -20.59 -2.47 29.62
CA GLY A 66 -21.00 -1.23 30.30
C GLY A 66 -22.52 -1.06 30.42
N ASN A 67 -22.94 -0.05 31.19
CA ASN A 67 -24.35 0.32 31.33
C ASN A 67 -24.86 1.01 30.06
N TYR A 68 -25.64 0.29 29.25
CA TYR A 68 -26.28 0.80 28.05
C TYR A 68 -27.81 0.64 28.14
N THR A 69 -28.55 1.51 27.47
CA THR A 69 -30.00 1.28 27.23
C THR A 69 -30.21 0.68 25.85
N ALA A 70 -31.29 -0.08 25.68
CA ALA A 70 -31.62 -0.66 24.38
C ALA A 70 -31.79 0.43 23.30
N THR A 71 -32.39 1.56 23.65
CA THR A 71 -32.59 2.70 22.75
C THR A 71 -31.30 3.41 22.34
N THR A 72 -30.30 3.48 23.23
CA THR A 72 -29.00 4.10 22.90
C THR A 72 -28.10 3.16 22.13
N LEU A 73 -28.10 1.86 22.49
CA LEU A 73 -27.26 0.85 21.86
C LEU A 73 -27.70 0.56 20.42
N PHE A 74 -29.01 0.48 20.17
CA PHE A 74 -29.59 0.20 18.86
C PHE A 74 -30.05 1.47 18.12
N ALA A 75 -29.48 2.62 18.46
CA ALA A 75 -29.76 3.87 17.75
C ALA A 75 -29.34 3.75 16.27
N ALA A 76 -30.27 4.01 15.35
CA ALA A 76 -30.02 3.89 13.92
C ALA A 76 -28.91 4.84 13.43
N GLY A 77 -28.83 6.07 13.96
CA GLY A 77 -27.87 7.08 13.51
C GLY A 77 -26.41 6.63 13.56
N PRO A 78 -25.87 6.23 14.74
CA PRO A 78 -24.51 5.69 14.84
C PRO A 78 -24.26 4.44 13.97
N ALA A 79 -25.26 3.55 13.86
CA ALA A 79 -25.15 2.35 13.03
C ALA A 79 -25.07 2.70 11.54
N ILE A 80 -25.87 3.68 11.06
CA ILE A 80 -25.83 4.19 9.70
C ILE A 80 -24.48 4.87 9.40
N ARG A 81 -23.91 5.65 10.34
CA ARG A 81 -22.57 6.24 10.12
C ARG A 81 -21.46 5.18 10.00
N SER A 82 -21.55 4.10 10.76
CA SER A 82 -20.67 2.95 10.62
C SER A 82 -20.84 2.26 9.26
N LEU A 83 -22.10 2.10 8.80
CA LEU A 83 -22.42 1.58 7.48
C LEU A 83 -21.86 2.48 6.36
N ASP A 84 -22.07 3.80 6.45
CA ASP A 84 -21.55 4.79 5.51
C ASP A 84 -20.02 4.66 5.38
N ALA A 85 -19.30 4.64 6.51
CA ALA A 85 -17.85 4.51 6.53
C ALA A 85 -17.37 3.20 5.88
N ALA A 86 -18.04 2.08 6.16
CA ALA A 86 -17.72 0.79 5.56
C ALA A 86 -17.94 0.80 4.04
N PHE A 87 -19.02 1.40 3.57
CA PHE A 87 -19.35 1.47 2.15
C PHE A 87 -18.48 2.48 1.38
N TRP A 88 -18.10 3.60 1.99
CA TRP A 88 -17.06 4.50 1.46
C TRP A 88 -15.72 3.80 1.29
N SER A 89 -15.28 3.03 2.29
CA SER A 89 -14.05 2.24 2.22
C SER A 89 -14.08 1.25 1.05
N ARG A 90 -15.21 0.56 0.86
CA ARG A 90 -15.40 -0.38 -0.26
C ARG A 90 -15.44 0.34 -1.62
N ALA A 91 -16.17 1.46 -1.71
CA ALA A 91 -16.30 2.24 -2.93
C ALA A 91 -14.95 2.80 -3.39
N MET A 92 -14.14 3.34 -2.47
CA MET A 92 -12.80 3.82 -2.79
C MET A 92 -11.86 2.71 -3.27
N LYS A 93 -11.97 1.49 -2.72
CA LYS A 93 -11.20 0.31 -3.16
C LYS A 93 -11.55 -0.18 -4.56
N LEU A 94 -12.70 0.23 -5.11
CA LEU A 94 -13.01 -0.04 -6.52
C LEU A 94 -12.15 0.84 -7.46
N THR A 95 -11.56 1.90 -6.91
CA THR A 95 -10.66 2.82 -7.63
C THR A 95 -9.22 2.64 -7.15
N ASP A 96 -8.28 3.17 -7.91
CA ASP A 96 -6.87 3.27 -7.52
C ASP A 96 -6.50 4.62 -6.87
N VAL A 97 -7.50 5.50 -6.67
CA VAL A 97 -7.22 6.91 -6.31
C VAL A 97 -6.55 7.05 -4.95
N LEU A 98 -6.94 6.26 -3.96
CA LEU A 98 -6.31 6.30 -2.63
C LEU A 98 -4.80 5.99 -2.68
N ASP A 99 -4.38 5.15 -3.61
CA ASP A 99 -2.97 4.83 -3.84
C ASP A 99 -2.24 5.89 -4.67
N LEU A 100 -2.94 6.89 -5.21
CA LEU A 100 -2.32 8.00 -5.92
C LEU A 100 -2.27 9.25 -5.03
N MET A 101 -3.16 9.34 -4.05
CA MET A 101 -3.24 10.47 -3.12
C MET A 101 -1.93 10.71 -2.33
N PRO A 102 -1.58 11.98 -2.11
CA PRO A 102 -0.58 12.36 -1.11
C PRO A 102 -0.91 11.79 0.27
N ALA A 103 0.10 11.58 1.10
CA ALA A 103 -0.05 10.93 2.41
C ALA A 103 -1.07 11.64 3.31
N GLU A 104 -1.09 12.98 3.33
CA GLU A 104 -2.03 13.76 4.13
C GLU A 104 -3.49 13.52 3.72
N ALA A 105 -3.81 13.64 2.43
CA ALA A 105 -5.15 13.41 1.91
C ALA A 105 -5.63 11.97 2.16
N ARG A 106 -4.75 10.97 1.95
CA ARG A 106 -5.05 9.56 2.23
C ARG A 106 -5.27 9.30 3.73
N ASN A 107 -4.47 9.93 4.60
CA ASN A 107 -4.61 9.81 6.04
C ASN A 107 -5.90 10.43 6.54
N GLU A 108 -6.31 11.56 5.98
CA GLU A 108 -7.58 12.21 6.31
C GLU A 108 -8.78 11.33 5.94
N TRP A 109 -8.79 10.73 4.74
CA TRP A 109 -9.80 9.75 4.37
C TRP A 109 -9.82 8.54 5.32
N SER A 110 -8.63 8.01 5.63
CA SER A 110 -8.50 6.89 6.57
C SER A 110 -9.04 7.24 7.97
N ARG A 111 -8.82 8.48 8.43
CA ARG A 111 -9.32 9.00 9.69
C ARG A 111 -10.84 9.12 9.68
N GLN A 112 -11.42 9.74 8.65
CA GLN A 112 -12.88 9.90 8.52
C GLN A 112 -13.60 8.56 8.51
N ILE A 113 -13.07 7.56 7.79
CA ILE A 113 -13.61 6.20 7.78
C ILE A 113 -13.55 5.58 9.18
N ARG A 114 -12.40 5.65 9.85
CA ARG A 114 -12.23 5.06 11.20
C ARG A 114 -13.08 5.74 12.26
N ALA A 115 -13.30 7.04 12.14
CA ALA A 115 -14.07 7.84 13.08
C ALA A 115 -15.59 7.80 12.83
N HIS A 116 -16.05 7.15 11.75
CA HIS A 116 -17.43 7.21 11.27
C HIS A 116 -17.91 8.64 10.99
N GLU A 117 -17.02 9.46 10.43
CA GLU A 117 -17.23 10.88 10.09
C GLU A 117 -17.30 11.10 8.57
N THR A 118 -17.47 10.03 7.79
CA THR A 118 -17.65 10.14 6.34
C THR A 118 -18.98 10.81 6.00
N PRO A 119 -19.09 11.47 4.83
CA PRO A 119 -20.39 11.95 4.34
C PRO A 119 -21.42 10.82 4.20
N PRO A 120 -22.74 11.12 4.22
CA PRO A 120 -23.76 10.13 3.94
C PRO A 120 -23.51 9.40 2.62
N PHE A 121 -23.66 8.07 2.61
CA PHE A 121 -23.38 7.25 1.43
C PHE A 121 -24.55 7.26 0.42
N GLU A 122 -24.84 8.43 -0.13
CA GLU A 122 -25.91 8.64 -1.10
C GLU A 122 -25.40 8.47 -2.55
N PRO A 123 -26.13 7.78 -3.46
CA PRO A 123 -25.62 7.40 -4.78
C PRO A 123 -25.05 8.55 -5.62
N ASP A 124 -25.74 9.68 -5.70
CA ASP A 124 -25.32 10.82 -6.51
C ASP A 124 -24.06 11.49 -5.93
N SER A 125 -24.03 11.67 -4.60
CA SER A 125 -22.87 12.21 -3.88
C SER A 125 -21.65 11.31 -4.05
N VAL A 126 -21.81 9.99 -3.88
CA VAL A 126 -20.72 9.02 -4.04
C VAL A 126 -20.17 9.06 -5.45
N ARG A 127 -21.02 9.05 -6.48
CA ARG A 127 -20.58 9.15 -7.88
C ARG A 127 -19.83 10.45 -8.14
N ALA A 128 -20.37 11.58 -7.70
CA ALA A 128 -19.75 12.89 -7.90
C ALA A 128 -18.37 12.98 -7.23
N THR A 129 -18.25 12.49 -6.00
CA THR A 129 -16.97 12.45 -5.27
C THR A 129 -15.96 11.54 -5.98
N LEU A 130 -16.34 10.32 -6.36
CA LEU A 130 -15.43 9.39 -7.04
C LEU A 130 -15.01 9.92 -8.42
N GLN A 131 -15.93 10.52 -9.19
CA GLN A 131 -15.61 11.15 -10.47
C GLN A 131 -14.59 12.29 -10.28
N THR A 132 -14.79 13.15 -9.28
CA THR A 132 -13.85 14.23 -8.95
C THR A 132 -12.48 13.66 -8.57
N MET A 133 -12.45 12.61 -7.76
CA MET A 133 -11.23 11.92 -7.37
C MET A 133 -10.46 11.32 -8.55
N ILE A 134 -11.17 10.65 -9.47
CA ILE A 134 -10.58 10.04 -10.67
C ILE A 134 -10.08 11.13 -11.62
N ALA A 135 -10.82 12.23 -11.79
CA ALA A 135 -10.39 13.36 -12.61
C ALA A 135 -9.10 14.01 -12.08
N ASN A 136 -8.91 14.02 -10.76
CA ASN A 136 -7.71 14.57 -10.11
C ASN A 136 -6.59 13.54 -9.90
N ARG A 137 -6.72 12.31 -10.40
CA ARG A 137 -5.73 11.23 -10.13
C ARG A 137 -4.30 11.60 -10.53
N ALA A 138 -4.14 12.29 -11.67
CA ALA A 138 -2.85 12.74 -12.19
C ALA A 138 -2.22 13.76 -11.26
N GLN A 139 -3.04 14.71 -10.80
CA GLN A 139 -2.66 15.74 -9.85
C GLN A 139 -2.25 15.12 -8.50
N PHE A 140 -3.03 14.19 -7.98
CA PHE A 140 -2.71 13.46 -6.75
C PHE A 140 -1.38 12.72 -6.84
N PHE A 141 -1.15 11.99 -7.92
CA PHE A 141 0.11 11.29 -8.12
C PHE A 141 1.29 12.26 -8.19
N ALA A 142 1.14 13.38 -8.90
CA ALA A 142 2.16 14.40 -8.99
C ALA A 142 2.47 15.07 -7.65
N ASP A 143 1.45 15.43 -6.87
CA ASP A 143 1.59 15.98 -5.53
C ASP A 143 2.23 14.97 -4.56
N ARG A 144 1.93 13.67 -4.72
CA ARG A 144 2.60 12.60 -3.95
C ARG A 144 4.09 12.50 -4.29
N VAL A 145 4.46 12.56 -5.56
CA VAL A 145 5.87 12.54 -6.00
C VAL A 145 6.61 13.79 -5.52
N GLU A 146 5.95 14.94 -5.56
CA GLU A 146 6.51 16.21 -5.07
C GLU A 146 6.74 16.18 -3.55
N GLY A 147 5.75 15.76 -2.75
CA GLY A 147 5.90 15.61 -1.31
C GLY A 147 7.02 14.62 -0.94
N LEU A 148 7.11 13.52 -1.68
CA LEU A 148 8.22 12.57 -1.55
C LEU A 148 9.58 13.20 -1.86
N PHE A 149 9.67 13.99 -2.94
CA PHE A 149 10.90 14.67 -3.33
C PHE A 149 11.35 15.67 -2.25
N PHE A 150 10.44 16.47 -1.71
CA PHE A 150 10.75 17.40 -0.63
C PHE A 150 11.18 16.68 0.64
N ASN A 151 10.44 15.66 1.08
CA ASN A 151 10.81 14.87 2.25
C ASN A 151 12.18 14.21 2.11
N LEU A 152 12.51 13.68 0.92
CA LEU A 152 13.83 13.10 0.69
C LEU A 152 14.92 14.16 0.56
N SER A 153 14.64 15.35 0.04
CA SER A 153 15.65 16.37 -0.26
C SER A 153 15.95 17.30 0.93
N ASP A 154 14.97 17.60 1.78
CA ASP A 154 15.09 18.58 2.86
C ASP A 154 15.94 18.07 4.04
N HIS A 155 16.02 16.75 4.23
CA HIS A 155 16.62 16.18 5.43
C HIS A 155 18.14 16.04 5.43
N HIS A 156 18.83 16.41 4.34
CA HIS A 156 20.29 16.39 4.31
C HIS A 156 20.87 17.40 3.32
N ALA A 157 21.85 18.20 3.77
CA ALA A 157 22.43 19.31 3.01
C ALA A 157 23.10 18.92 1.67
N THR A 158 23.44 17.64 1.47
CA THR A 158 24.04 17.14 0.22
C THR A 158 23.01 16.67 -0.81
N ASN A 159 21.73 16.66 -0.47
CA ASN A 159 20.68 16.23 -1.40
C ASN A 159 20.44 17.33 -2.44
N SER A 160 20.19 16.94 -3.68
CA SER A 160 20.06 17.88 -4.80
C SER A 160 18.63 18.44 -4.87
N PRO A 161 18.44 19.77 -4.90
CA PRO A 161 17.10 20.36 -4.99
C PRO A 161 16.50 20.33 -6.40
N GLU A 162 17.24 19.82 -7.39
CA GLU A 162 16.89 19.97 -8.82
C GLU A 162 16.20 18.75 -9.44
N GLY A 163 15.97 17.69 -8.66
CA GLY A 163 15.27 16.47 -9.09
C GLY A 163 15.95 15.17 -8.66
N PHE A 164 15.28 14.05 -8.92
CA PHE A 164 15.81 12.70 -8.68
C PHE A 164 16.96 12.43 -9.66
N TYR A 165 18.17 12.15 -9.18
CA TYR A 165 19.29 11.86 -10.08
C TYR A 165 20.54 11.38 -9.33
N LYS A 166 20.79 11.94 -8.15
CA LYS A 166 21.93 11.60 -7.29
C LYS A 166 21.50 10.71 -6.13
N ARG A 167 22.49 10.42 -5.29
CA ARG A 167 22.30 9.89 -3.95
C ARG A 167 21.47 10.85 -3.10
N MET A 168 20.47 10.31 -2.44
CA MET A 168 19.75 10.95 -1.35
C MET A 168 20.20 10.31 -0.04
N ILE A 169 20.36 11.11 1.00
CA ILE A 169 20.77 10.65 2.32
C ILE A 169 19.64 10.88 3.30
N ILE A 170 19.24 9.82 3.99
CA ILE A 170 18.31 9.87 5.11
C ILE A 170 19.13 9.73 6.39
N SER A 171 19.09 10.77 7.22
CA SER A 171 19.75 10.77 8.53
C SER A 171 18.84 10.20 9.61
N ARG A 172 19.43 9.80 10.75
CA ARG A 172 18.70 9.33 11.95
C ARG A 172 17.73 8.18 11.67
N MET A 173 18.15 7.25 10.82
CA MET A 173 17.40 6.01 10.55
C MET A 173 17.23 5.15 11.80
N ARG A 174 18.02 5.39 12.85
CA ARG A 174 17.95 4.66 14.12
C ARG A 174 17.57 5.59 15.25
N THR A 175 16.75 5.07 16.16
CA THR A 175 16.43 5.71 17.44
C THR A 175 17.61 5.58 18.40
N TYR A 176 17.57 6.33 19.50
CA TYR A 176 18.55 6.19 20.58
C TYR A 176 18.60 4.76 21.17
N PHE A 177 17.48 4.04 21.14
CA PHE A 177 17.37 2.65 21.59
C PHE A 177 17.90 1.62 20.58
N GLY A 178 18.42 2.08 19.43
CA GLY A 178 19.03 1.24 18.42
C GLY A 178 18.07 0.59 17.42
N SER A 179 16.76 0.71 17.63
CA SER A 179 15.71 0.31 16.67
C SER A 179 15.61 1.30 15.50
N PHE A 180 14.95 0.91 14.40
CA PHE A 180 14.69 1.83 13.30
C PHE A 180 13.70 2.93 13.68
N CYS A 181 13.93 4.14 13.19
CA CYS A 181 12.98 5.25 13.26
C CYS A 181 11.91 5.06 12.18
N HIS A 182 10.69 4.71 12.57
CA HIS A 182 9.59 4.43 11.64
C HIS A 182 9.31 5.58 10.67
N GLU A 183 9.33 6.83 11.15
CA GLU A 183 9.16 8.02 10.31
C GLU A 183 10.21 8.09 9.19
N ARG A 184 11.48 7.78 9.49
CA ARG A 184 12.57 7.81 8.50
C ARG A 184 12.48 6.63 7.53
N CYS A 185 12.10 5.45 8.02
CA CYS A 185 11.84 4.29 7.17
C CYS A 185 10.68 4.53 6.18
N ASN A 186 9.70 5.34 6.57
CA ASN A 186 8.59 5.68 5.68
C ASN A 186 9.04 6.40 4.41
N PHE A 187 10.16 7.15 4.42
CA PHE A 187 10.66 7.75 3.18
C PHE A 187 11.16 6.72 2.16
N VAL A 188 11.78 5.64 2.63
CA VAL A 188 12.15 4.51 1.76
C VAL A 188 10.88 3.82 1.27
N HIS A 189 9.92 3.60 2.15
CA HIS A 189 8.66 2.96 1.84
C HIS A 189 7.84 3.74 0.81
N ASP A 190 7.66 5.05 0.99
CA ASP A 190 6.91 5.92 0.10
C ASP A 190 7.53 5.95 -1.30
N LEU A 191 8.87 5.95 -1.39
CA LEU A 191 9.56 5.83 -2.67
C LEU A 191 9.29 4.49 -3.35
N ARG A 192 9.30 3.37 -2.61
CA ARG A 192 8.92 2.06 -3.15
C ARG A 192 7.48 2.06 -3.64
N CYS A 193 6.54 2.66 -2.91
CA CYS A 193 5.13 2.75 -3.34
C CYS A 193 4.97 3.51 -4.65
N VAL A 194 5.60 4.69 -4.77
CA VAL A 194 5.56 5.48 -6.00
C VAL A 194 6.19 4.72 -7.17
N ILE A 195 7.35 4.09 -6.97
CA ILE A 195 8.03 3.32 -8.01
C ILE A 195 7.20 2.11 -8.44
N ALA A 196 6.52 1.44 -7.49
CA ALA A 196 5.69 0.29 -7.78
C ALA A 196 4.54 0.59 -8.77
N LYS A 197 4.09 1.85 -8.84
CA LYS A 197 3.11 2.31 -9.84
C LYS A 197 3.65 2.24 -11.27
N PHE A 198 4.94 2.53 -11.49
CA PHE A 198 5.57 2.37 -12.81
C PHE A 198 5.70 0.91 -13.24
N PHE A 199 5.71 -0.04 -12.28
CA PHE A 199 5.81 -1.47 -12.56
C PHE A 199 4.46 -2.21 -12.50
N GLY A 200 3.37 -1.54 -12.11
CA GLY A 200 2.06 -2.17 -11.96
C GLY A 200 2.00 -3.27 -10.87
N ARG A 201 2.83 -3.18 -9.83
CA ARG A 201 2.96 -4.25 -8.80
C ARG A 201 1.96 -4.15 -7.64
N GLY A 202 1.13 -3.11 -7.59
CA GLY A 202 0.43 -2.69 -6.37
C GLY A 202 1.38 -2.00 -5.37
N GLU A 203 0.88 -1.54 -4.24
CA GLU A 203 1.75 -0.97 -3.19
C GLU A 203 2.29 -2.05 -2.26
N PRO A 204 3.59 -1.98 -1.86
CA PRO A 204 4.09 -2.83 -0.79
C PRO A 204 3.38 -2.51 0.52
N PRO A 205 3.15 -3.47 1.41
CA PRO A 205 2.89 -3.16 2.81
C PRO A 205 4.15 -2.57 3.47
N ALA A 206 3.96 -1.60 4.37
CA ALA A 206 5.07 -0.94 5.09
C ALA A 206 5.98 -1.95 5.81
N ILE A 207 5.39 -3.03 6.36
CA ILE A 207 6.12 -4.08 7.08
C ILE A 207 7.18 -4.76 6.20
N ILE A 208 6.93 -4.94 4.89
CA ILE A 208 7.91 -5.54 3.98
C ILE A 208 9.15 -4.63 3.86
N THR A 209 8.95 -3.32 3.78
CA THR A 209 10.07 -2.38 3.70
C THR A 209 10.86 -2.36 5.00
N THR A 210 10.18 -2.33 6.15
CA THR A 210 10.83 -2.41 7.47
C THR A 210 11.64 -3.70 7.61
N ARG A 211 11.05 -4.85 7.27
CA ARG A 211 11.72 -6.16 7.33
C ARG A 211 12.96 -6.21 6.46
N VAL A 212 12.91 -5.73 5.22
CA VAL A 212 14.09 -5.67 4.34
C VAL A 212 15.23 -4.85 4.97
N LEU A 213 14.93 -3.68 5.54
CA LEU A 213 15.93 -2.84 6.20
C LEU A 213 16.48 -3.49 7.49
N GLU A 214 15.62 -4.16 8.25
CA GLU A 214 15.99 -4.92 9.44
C GLU A 214 16.88 -6.12 9.13
N THR A 215 16.60 -6.88 8.08
CA THR A 215 17.42 -8.00 7.64
C THR A 215 18.83 -7.55 7.30
N ILE A 216 18.99 -6.48 6.51
CA ILE A 216 20.31 -5.89 6.18
C ILE A 216 21.03 -5.44 7.47
N HIS A 217 20.29 -4.81 8.39
CA HIS A 217 20.84 -4.34 9.66
C HIS A 217 21.33 -5.48 10.56
N GLN A 218 20.51 -6.52 10.73
CA GLN A 218 20.79 -7.67 11.58
C GLN A 218 21.93 -8.53 11.02
N ALA A 219 22.05 -8.63 9.70
CA ALA A 219 23.19 -9.26 9.03
C ALA A 219 24.50 -8.46 9.18
N GLY A 220 24.43 -7.21 9.66
CA GLY A 220 25.61 -6.36 9.87
C GLY A 220 26.24 -5.85 8.57
N GLU A 221 25.48 -5.85 7.46
CA GLU A 221 25.93 -5.49 6.11
C GLU A 221 26.03 -3.97 5.91
N PHE A 222 26.69 -3.29 6.85
CA PHE A 222 26.90 -1.86 6.79
C PHE A 222 27.90 -1.50 5.70
N GLY A 223 27.59 -0.46 4.96
CA GLY A 223 28.47 0.01 3.91
C GLY A 223 28.40 -0.86 2.65
N VAL A 224 27.39 -1.69 2.47
CA VAL A 224 27.14 -2.47 1.25
C VAL A 224 25.88 -1.96 0.57
N TRP A 225 25.87 -1.98 -0.77
CA TRP A 225 24.68 -1.61 -1.55
C TRP A 225 23.77 -2.83 -1.71
N HIS A 226 22.50 -2.66 -1.37
CA HIS A 226 21.45 -3.66 -1.57
C HIS A 226 20.44 -3.12 -2.56
N GLU A 227 20.19 -3.87 -3.63
CA GLU A 227 19.20 -3.52 -4.64
C GLU A 227 17.80 -3.91 -4.20
N LEU A 228 16.84 -3.03 -4.46
CA LEU A 228 15.42 -3.24 -4.19
C LEU A 228 14.62 -3.11 -5.49
N ASP A 229 13.50 -3.82 -5.56
CA ASP A 229 12.49 -3.70 -6.61
C ASP A 229 13.07 -3.77 -8.03
N GLY A 230 13.81 -4.84 -8.30
CA GLY A 230 14.40 -5.11 -9.61
C GLY A 230 15.55 -4.18 -9.97
N GLY A 231 16.22 -3.57 -8.99
CA GLY A 231 17.30 -2.60 -9.21
C GLY A 231 16.82 -1.15 -9.34
N ALA A 232 15.51 -0.91 -9.22
CA ALA A 232 14.91 0.42 -9.30
C ALA A 232 15.45 1.37 -8.21
N ILE A 233 15.77 0.83 -7.03
CA ILE A 233 16.41 1.53 -5.94
C ILE A 233 17.60 0.69 -5.45
N ARG A 234 18.65 1.33 -4.94
CA ARG A 234 19.58 0.68 -4.02
C ARG A 234 19.70 1.45 -2.72
N VAL A 235 19.85 0.73 -1.63
CA VAL A 235 20.03 1.28 -0.27
C VAL A 235 21.35 0.82 0.32
N ARG A 236 21.96 1.66 1.15
CA ARG A 236 23.19 1.34 1.88
C ARG A 236 23.11 1.93 3.28
N LEU A 237 23.10 1.05 4.27
CA LEU A 237 23.03 1.42 5.68
C LEU A 237 24.43 1.68 6.24
N TYR A 238 24.54 2.64 7.16
CA TYR A 238 25.77 2.94 7.87
C TYR A 238 25.60 2.83 9.38
N LYS A 239 26.68 2.46 10.08
CA LYS A 239 26.69 2.30 11.55
C LYS A 239 26.28 3.57 12.29
N ILE A 240 26.59 4.74 11.73
CA ILE A 240 26.22 6.07 12.26
C ILE A 240 24.71 6.37 12.16
N GLY A 241 23.91 5.47 11.59
CA GLY A 241 22.46 5.64 11.47
C GLY A 241 22.01 6.46 10.25
N THR A 242 22.84 6.55 9.21
CA THR A 242 22.43 7.08 7.89
C THR A 242 22.06 5.95 6.94
N CYS A 243 21.10 6.21 6.06
CA CYS A 243 20.79 5.38 4.90
C CYS A 243 21.06 6.20 3.64
N HIS A 244 21.90 5.68 2.76
CA HIS A 244 22.10 6.24 1.44
C HIS A 244 21.16 5.53 0.47
N LEU A 245 20.49 6.30 -0.37
CA LEU A 245 19.52 5.83 -1.34
C LEU A 245 19.89 6.33 -2.72
N GLU A 246 19.84 5.45 -3.72
CA GLU A 246 20.05 5.81 -5.11
C GLU A 246 18.96 5.21 -5.99
N VAL A 247 18.35 6.05 -6.82
CA VAL A 247 17.30 5.67 -7.77
C VAL A 247 17.94 5.33 -9.11
N HIS A 248 17.44 4.28 -9.76
CA HIS A 248 17.86 3.91 -11.11
C HIS A 248 17.64 5.08 -12.08
N PRO A 249 18.58 5.40 -12.99
CA PRO A 249 18.46 6.55 -13.89
C PRO A 249 17.15 6.60 -14.70
N ASP A 250 16.66 5.46 -15.19
CA ASP A 250 15.38 5.40 -15.92
C ASP A 250 14.18 5.74 -15.03
N ILE A 251 14.21 5.35 -13.77
CA ILE A 251 13.15 5.64 -12.80
C ILE A 251 13.23 7.09 -12.35
N ALA A 252 14.44 7.59 -12.12
CA ALA A 252 14.69 8.99 -11.80
C ALA A 252 14.18 9.91 -12.92
N TYR A 253 14.44 9.57 -14.19
CA TYR A 253 13.88 10.26 -15.34
C TYR A 253 12.34 10.29 -15.31
N ARG A 254 11.68 9.15 -15.07
CA ARG A 254 10.20 9.09 -14.98
C ARG A 254 9.65 9.94 -13.85
N LEU A 255 10.25 9.88 -12.65
CA LEU A 255 9.86 10.72 -11.51
C LEU A 255 10.02 12.21 -11.84
N ASN A 256 11.12 12.59 -12.51
CA ASN A 256 11.34 13.97 -12.91
C ASN A 256 10.38 14.46 -13.99
N MET A 257 9.89 13.58 -14.87
CA MET A 257 8.83 13.91 -15.82
C MET A 257 7.52 14.24 -15.09
N VAL A 258 7.20 13.50 -14.02
CA VAL A 258 6.04 13.80 -13.15
C VAL A 258 6.21 15.15 -12.44
N LEU A 259 7.38 15.39 -11.84
CA LEU A 259 7.70 16.70 -11.22
C LEU A 259 7.64 17.85 -12.24
N ALA A 260 8.13 17.62 -13.46
CA ALA A 260 8.11 18.62 -14.53
C ALA A 260 6.70 18.87 -15.07
N TRP A 261 5.81 17.88 -15.07
CA TRP A 261 4.40 18.06 -15.40
C TRP A 261 3.72 19.00 -14.39
N ARG A 262 4.02 18.82 -13.09
CA ARG A 262 3.49 19.68 -12.02
C ARG A 262 4.07 21.09 -12.05
N ASN A 263 5.39 21.18 -12.17
CA ASN A 263 6.17 22.42 -12.06
C ASN A 263 7.21 22.51 -13.21
N PRO A 264 6.79 22.88 -14.44
CA PRO A 264 7.64 22.86 -15.63
C PRO A 264 8.80 23.85 -15.65
N ALA A 265 8.93 24.75 -14.68
CA ALA A 265 10.09 25.63 -14.56
C ALA A 265 11.13 25.12 -13.54
N ALA A 266 10.72 24.24 -12.61
CA ALA A 266 11.55 23.83 -11.47
C ALA A 266 12.60 22.76 -11.81
N ILE A 267 12.31 21.88 -12.78
CA ILE A 267 13.18 20.73 -13.09
C ILE A 267 14.09 21.02 -14.30
N PRO A 268 15.42 21.09 -14.19
CA PRO A 268 16.28 21.33 -15.36
C PRO A 268 16.04 20.36 -16.53
N ALA A 269 16.13 20.86 -17.78
CA ALA A 269 15.88 20.05 -18.99
C ALA A 269 16.76 18.78 -19.09
N ARG A 270 17.95 18.78 -18.47
CA ARG A 270 18.83 17.60 -18.40
C ARG A 270 18.20 16.41 -17.66
N PHE A 271 17.29 16.66 -16.73
CA PHE A 271 16.58 15.63 -15.95
C PHE A 271 15.28 15.16 -16.61
N ARG A 272 14.87 15.83 -17.70
CA ARG A 272 13.70 15.50 -18.53
C ARG A 272 14.08 14.77 -19.82
N LYS A 273 15.31 14.26 -19.91
CA LYS A 273 15.77 13.48 -21.06
C LYS A 273 16.00 12.04 -20.63
N VAL A 274 15.64 11.11 -21.52
CA VAL A 274 15.97 9.69 -21.36
C VAL A 274 17.48 9.58 -21.09
N PRO A 275 17.88 8.86 -20.03
CA PRO A 275 19.30 8.76 -19.68
C PRO A 275 20.07 8.04 -20.79
N ALA A 276 21.29 8.49 -21.05
CA ALA A 276 22.20 7.77 -21.95
C ALA A 276 22.54 6.39 -21.35
N LYS A 277 22.65 5.36 -22.19
CA LYS A 277 22.94 3.98 -21.75
C LYS A 277 24.19 3.89 -20.87
N GLU A 278 25.21 4.71 -21.14
CA GLU A 278 26.46 4.78 -20.37
C GLU A 278 26.28 5.26 -18.93
N LYS A 279 25.16 5.95 -18.62
CA LYS A 279 24.84 6.41 -17.26
C LYS A 279 24.03 5.38 -16.47
N VAL A 280 23.57 4.31 -17.10
CA VAL A 280 22.86 3.22 -16.45
C VAL A 280 23.90 2.28 -15.84
N ASP A 281 23.99 2.28 -14.51
CA ASP A 281 25.05 1.61 -13.76
C ASP A 281 24.69 0.20 -13.28
N ARG A 282 23.44 -0.23 -13.48
CA ARG A 282 22.91 -1.54 -13.07
C ARG A 282 21.70 -1.95 -13.93
N PRO A 283 21.36 -3.24 -14.02
CA PRO A 283 20.17 -3.68 -14.73
C PRO A 283 18.90 -3.24 -14.01
N LEU A 284 17.85 -2.96 -14.79
CA LEU A 284 16.49 -2.77 -14.30
C LEU A 284 15.64 -3.97 -14.73
N HIS A 285 15.14 -4.72 -13.77
CA HIS A 285 14.33 -5.91 -14.03
C HIS A 285 12.84 -5.58 -14.06
N HIS A 286 12.17 -6.09 -15.09
CA HIS A 286 10.72 -6.00 -15.26
C HIS A 286 10.06 -7.36 -14.95
N GLY A 287 8.72 -7.41 -14.96
CA GLY A 287 7.98 -8.64 -14.64
C GLY A 287 8.13 -9.06 -13.18
N LEU A 288 8.31 -8.10 -12.29
CA LEU A 288 8.46 -8.32 -10.86
C LEU A 288 7.16 -8.85 -10.24
N ILE A 289 7.30 -9.64 -9.18
CA ILE A 289 6.17 -10.25 -8.48
C ILE A 289 5.30 -9.16 -7.85
N PRO A 290 3.97 -9.16 -8.08
CA PRO A 290 3.05 -8.26 -7.41
C PRO A 290 3.12 -8.36 -5.88
N PHE A 291 2.98 -7.23 -5.17
CA PHE A 291 3.14 -7.19 -3.72
C PHE A 291 2.01 -7.92 -2.97
N ASP A 292 0.82 -8.01 -3.55
CA ASP A 292 -0.28 -8.78 -2.98
C ASP A 292 0.02 -10.28 -2.95
N ILE A 293 0.75 -10.79 -3.95
CA ILE A 293 1.23 -12.18 -3.94
C ILE A 293 2.31 -12.37 -2.87
N ILE A 294 3.33 -11.49 -2.82
CA ILE A 294 4.40 -11.57 -1.82
C ILE A 294 3.81 -11.53 -0.40
N SER A 295 2.86 -10.61 -0.18
CA SER A 295 2.23 -10.41 1.13
C SER A 295 1.35 -11.60 1.51
N GLY A 296 0.56 -12.11 0.55
CA GLY A 296 -0.26 -13.30 0.78
C GLY A 296 0.54 -14.56 1.09
N ILE A 297 1.76 -14.71 0.56
CA ILE A 297 2.68 -15.78 0.96
C ILE A 297 3.24 -15.51 2.36
N GLY A 298 3.63 -14.26 2.64
CA GLY A 298 4.21 -13.84 3.91
C GLY A 298 3.26 -13.89 5.11
N GLU A 299 1.95 -14.09 4.90
CA GLU A 299 0.97 -14.39 5.96
C GLU A 299 1.13 -15.82 6.52
N GLY A 300 1.82 -16.69 5.80
CA GLY A 300 2.03 -18.08 6.19
C GLY A 300 3.10 -18.25 7.26
N LEU A 301 2.94 -19.28 8.09
CA LEU A 301 3.93 -19.69 9.08
C LEU A 301 4.93 -20.64 8.45
N PHE A 302 6.17 -20.19 8.27
CA PHE A 302 7.25 -20.99 7.71
C PHE A 302 7.85 -21.95 8.74
N SER A 303 8.22 -23.14 8.30
CA SER A 303 9.06 -24.07 9.06
C SER A 303 10.48 -23.49 9.24
N PRO A 304 11.24 -23.92 10.26
CA PRO A 304 12.60 -23.42 10.50
C PRO A 304 13.57 -23.61 9.34
N ASP A 305 13.37 -24.63 8.50
CA ASP A 305 14.18 -24.89 7.30
C ASP A 305 13.66 -24.14 6.05
N GLY A 306 12.57 -23.38 6.17
CA GLY A 306 11.96 -22.59 5.11
C GLY A 306 11.32 -23.41 3.97
N ARG A 307 11.27 -24.74 4.10
CA ARG A 307 10.78 -25.66 3.04
C ARG A 307 9.28 -25.93 3.12
N ARG A 308 8.63 -25.55 4.21
CA ARG A 308 7.19 -25.69 4.39
C ARG A 308 6.60 -24.39 4.89
N VAL A 309 5.42 -24.04 4.40
CA VAL A 309 4.63 -22.90 4.88
C VAL A 309 3.20 -23.34 5.16
N PHE A 310 2.68 -22.97 6.33
CA PHE A 310 1.33 -23.31 6.78
C PHE A 310 0.44 -22.07 6.78
N PHE A 311 -0.82 -22.24 6.35
CA PHE A 311 -1.83 -21.17 6.38
C PHE A 311 -3.06 -21.60 7.19
N PRO A 312 -3.53 -20.77 8.15
CA PRO A 312 -4.73 -21.09 8.94
C PRO A 312 -6.03 -20.98 8.13
N SER A 313 -5.99 -20.41 6.94
CA SER A 313 -7.11 -20.27 6.01
C SER A 313 -6.62 -20.43 4.57
N PRO A 314 -7.50 -20.85 3.64
CA PRO A 314 -7.12 -20.97 2.23
C PRO A 314 -6.57 -19.66 1.67
N VAL A 315 -5.41 -19.74 1.01
CA VAL A 315 -4.82 -18.61 0.30
C VAL A 315 -5.62 -18.25 -0.95
N SER A 316 -5.42 -17.04 -1.48
CA SER A 316 -6.04 -16.64 -2.75
C SER A 316 -5.59 -17.53 -3.92
N VAL A 317 -6.43 -17.62 -4.95
CA VAL A 317 -6.13 -18.41 -6.16
C VAL A 317 -4.80 -18.00 -6.79
N ARG A 318 -4.51 -16.69 -6.84
CA ARG A 318 -3.27 -16.15 -7.40
C ARG A 318 -2.03 -16.57 -6.60
N VAL A 319 -2.13 -16.58 -5.27
CA VAL A 319 -1.04 -17.00 -4.37
C VAL A 319 -0.80 -18.52 -4.51
N ALA A 320 -1.86 -19.32 -4.53
CA ALA A 320 -1.76 -20.76 -4.76
C ALA A 320 -1.14 -21.10 -6.12
N GLU A 321 -1.58 -20.45 -7.20
CA GLU A 321 -1.04 -20.65 -8.55
C GLU A 321 0.44 -20.27 -8.63
N PHE A 322 0.82 -19.14 -8.02
CA PHE A 322 2.20 -18.70 -7.93
C PHE A 322 3.08 -19.74 -7.21
N MET A 323 2.66 -20.23 -6.04
CA MET A 323 3.40 -21.25 -5.30
C MET A 323 3.54 -22.55 -6.09
N ARG A 324 2.48 -23.03 -6.76
CA ARG A 324 2.55 -24.23 -7.64
C ARG A 324 3.57 -24.05 -8.76
N ARG A 325 3.54 -22.88 -9.42
CA ARG A 325 4.47 -22.57 -10.52
C ARG A 325 5.92 -22.55 -10.07
N HIS A 326 6.18 -22.28 -8.80
CA HIS A 326 7.51 -22.26 -8.20
C HIS A 326 7.85 -23.56 -7.42
N GLY A 327 7.19 -24.67 -7.75
CA GLY A 327 7.51 -26.00 -7.24
C GLY A 327 6.80 -26.38 -5.94
N GLY A 328 5.91 -25.52 -5.43
CA GLY A 328 5.14 -25.78 -4.23
C GLY A 328 4.11 -26.89 -4.43
N ARG A 329 4.19 -27.94 -3.61
CA ARG A 329 3.18 -29.00 -3.54
C ARG A 329 2.26 -28.73 -2.35
N GLN A 330 0.97 -28.61 -2.62
CA GLN A 330 -0.03 -28.38 -1.58
C GLN A 330 -0.34 -29.69 -0.85
N ASP A 331 -0.30 -29.63 0.48
CA ASP A 331 -0.67 -30.72 1.39
C ASP A 331 -1.59 -30.13 2.48
N GLU A 332 -2.89 -30.38 2.34
CA GLU A 332 -3.97 -29.76 3.11
C GLU A 332 -3.86 -28.21 3.16
N SER A 333 -3.56 -27.68 4.35
CA SER A 333 -3.37 -26.26 4.68
C SER A 333 -1.92 -25.80 4.59
N SER A 334 -1.02 -26.69 4.18
CA SER A 334 0.41 -26.42 4.05
C SER A 334 0.90 -26.55 2.61
N TRP A 335 2.05 -25.95 2.34
CA TRP A 335 2.74 -26.01 1.06
C TRP A 335 4.18 -26.42 1.30
N GLN A 336 4.65 -27.42 0.55
CA GLN A 336 6.00 -27.95 0.65
C GLN A 336 6.81 -27.66 -0.62
N PHE A 337 8.08 -27.29 -0.44
CA PHE A 337 9.03 -26.98 -1.49
C PHE A 337 10.29 -27.84 -1.35
N ASP A 338 10.93 -28.16 -2.48
CA ASP A 338 12.17 -28.95 -2.50
C ASP A 338 13.42 -28.11 -2.14
N TYR A 339 13.25 -26.80 -1.92
CA TYR A 339 14.28 -25.83 -1.55
C TYR A 339 13.78 -24.89 -0.44
N ASP A 340 14.69 -24.10 0.14
CA ASP A 340 14.35 -23.08 1.14
C ASP A 340 13.59 -21.92 0.48
N PHE A 341 12.27 -22.05 0.45
CA PHE A 341 11.36 -21.05 -0.10
C PHE A 341 11.23 -19.82 0.80
N GLY A 342 11.44 -19.96 2.11
CA GLY A 342 11.45 -18.85 3.06
C GLY A 342 12.54 -17.82 2.72
N THR A 343 13.77 -18.28 2.51
CA THR A 343 14.87 -17.41 2.07
C THR A 343 14.60 -16.81 0.68
N ALA A 344 14.03 -17.60 -0.24
CA ALA A 344 13.64 -17.10 -1.56
C ALA A 344 12.56 -15.99 -1.48
N LEU A 345 11.63 -16.09 -0.52
CA LEU A 345 10.62 -15.06 -0.27
C LEU A 345 11.26 -13.78 0.27
N HIS A 346 12.21 -13.86 1.20
CA HIS A 346 12.93 -12.67 1.68
C HIS A 346 13.69 -11.96 0.55
N GLU A 347 14.26 -12.71 -0.39
CA GLU A 347 14.86 -12.13 -1.59
C GLU A 347 13.80 -11.50 -2.50
N ALA A 348 12.63 -12.11 -2.65
CA ALA A 348 11.53 -11.54 -3.42
C ALA A 348 10.92 -10.29 -2.77
N GLU A 349 10.87 -10.20 -1.45
CA GLU A 349 10.46 -9.00 -0.70
C GLU A 349 11.38 -7.81 -0.98
N ARG A 350 12.68 -8.10 -1.12
CA ARG A 350 13.70 -7.11 -1.45
C ARG A 350 13.69 -6.76 -2.93
N THR A 351 13.86 -7.74 -3.81
CA THR A 351 14.12 -7.54 -5.24
C THR A 351 12.87 -7.63 -6.12
N GLY A 352 11.77 -8.19 -5.63
CA GLY A 352 10.60 -8.50 -6.45
C GLY A 352 10.77 -9.73 -7.35
N ARG A 353 11.79 -10.57 -7.13
CA ARG A 353 12.05 -11.77 -7.93
C ARG A 353 12.36 -12.97 -7.01
N ILE A 354 11.87 -14.14 -7.40
CA ILE A 354 12.35 -15.41 -6.81
C ILE A 354 13.71 -15.72 -7.46
N PRO A 355 14.73 -16.11 -6.68
CA PRO A 355 15.99 -16.62 -7.22
C PRO A 355 15.75 -17.76 -8.21
N GLU A 356 16.53 -17.84 -9.27
CA GLU A 356 16.56 -19.05 -10.09
C GLU A 356 17.14 -20.17 -9.23
N VAL A 357 16.28 -21.06 -8.75
CA VAL A 357 16.72 -22.26 -8.04
C VAL A 357 17.35 -23.15 -9.09
N ALA A 358 18.65 -23.42 -8.96
CA ALA A 358 19.32 -24.44 -9.78
C ALA A 358 18.53 -25.74 -9.58
N SER A 359 17.81 -26.15 -10.61
CA SER A 359 17.11 -27.43 -10.62
C SER A 359 18.20 -28.50 -10.60
N THR A 360 18.47 -29.07 -9.43
CA THR A 360 19.30 -30.28 -9.30
C THR A 360 18.59 -31.48 -9.90
#